data_AF-A0A397EVE2-F1
#
_entry.id   AF-A0A397EVE2-F1
#
_cell.length_a   1.000
_cell.length_b   1.000
_cell.length_c   1.000
_cell.angle_alpha   90.00
_cell.angle_beta   90.00
_cell.angle_gamma   90.00
#
_symmetry.space_group_name_H-M   'P 1'
#
loop_
_entity.id
_entity.type
_entity.pdbx_description
1 polymer ?
#
loop_
_entity_poly.entity_id
_entity_poly.type
_entity_poly.pdbx_seq_one_letter_code
_entity_poly.pdbx_strand_id
1 'polypeptide(L)'
;MRMKASPEGHYDEFPDSPSHVEFINDLRDVECVLTSMNMITWIKFNQRPCLLNYLESKVPFVGYDSILQLVRRFCQRHGFSRQRPGKSKKNQGDLAETRGEFANTSIVQRLW
;
A
#
# COMPACT_ATOMS: atom_id res chain seq x y z
N MET A 1 17.65 -4.30 -2.65
CA MET A 1 17.07 -2.96 -2.38
C MET A 1 17.87 -2.32 -1.24
N ARG A 2 18.41 -1.11 -1.41
CA ARG A 2 19.27 -0.45 -0.41
C ARG A 2 18.44 0.49 0.43
N MET A 3 18.44 0.31 1.75
CA MET A 3 17.74 1.21 2.67
C MET A 3 18.39 2.60 2.61
N LYS A 4 17.58 3.64 2.51
CA LYS A 4 18.02 5.03 2.64
C LYS A 4 18.09 5.33 4.13
N ALA A 5 19.29 5.50 4.66
CA ALA A 5 19.47 6.02 6.00
C ALA A 5 19.20 7.53 6.00
N SER A 6 18.51 8.01 7.01
CA SER A 6 18.44 9.44 7.34
C SER A 6 19.86 9.96 7.62
N PRO A 7 20.16 11.26 7.45
CA PRO A 7 21.48 11.83 7.76
C PRO A 7 21.99 11.51 9.16
N GLU A 8 21.08 11.26 10.11
CA GLU A 8 21.36 10.91 11.50
C GLU A 8 21.64 9.40 11.71
N GLY A 9 21.70 8.60 10.64
CA GLY A 9 21.95 7.15 10.72
C GLY A 9 20.73 6.32 11.12
N HIS A 10 19.59 6.96 11.38
CA HIS A 10 18.32 6.30 11.63
C HIS A 10 17.66 5.88 10.30
N TYR A 11 17.16 4.64 10.25
CA TYR A 11 16.24 4.23 9.20
C TYR A 11 14.86 4.75 9.59
N ASP A 12 14.48 5.92 9.09
CA ASP A 12 13.15 6.51 9.37
C ASP A 12 12.10 6.06 8.37
N GLU A 13 12.54 5.51 7.24
CA GLU A 13 11.69 5.19 6.12
C GLU A 13 11.97 3.81 5.55
N PHE A 14 10.88 3.09 5.31
CA PHE A 14 10.91 1.87 4.52
C PHE A 14 11.34 2.22 3.09
N PRO A 15 12.24 1.45 2.47
CA PRO A 15 12.66 1.74 1.11
C PRO A 15 11.44 1.73 0.18
N ASP A 16 11.32 2.78 -0.60
CA ASP A 16 10.19 3.00 -1.48
C ASP A 16 10.20 1.93 -2.60
N SER A 17 9.35 0.92 -2.45
CA SER A 17 9.37 -0.30 -3.26
C SER A 17 8.16 -0.31 -4.17
N PRO A 18 8.34 -0.18 -5.50
CA PRO A 18 7.26 -0.33 -6.46
C PRO A 18 6.46 -1.61 -6.23
N SER A 19 7.14 -2.71 -5.88
CA SER A 19 6.52 -4.00 -5.58
C SER A 19 5.63 -4.02 -4.31
N HIS A 20 5.85 -3.13 -3.34
CA HIS A 20 4.97 -3.02 -2.17
C HIS A 20 3.71 -2.23 -2.52
N VAL A 21 3.85 -1.20 -3.37
CA VAL A 21 2.72 -0.42 -3.88
C VAL A 21 1.83 -1.31 -4.76
N GLU A 22 2.43 -2.10 -5.67
CA GLU A 22 1.74 -3.09 -6.49
C GLU A 22 0.97 -4.09 -5.63
N PHE A 23 1.62 -4.70 -4.63
CA PHE A 23 0.95 -5.62 -3.70
C PHE A 23 -0.27 -5.00 -2.99
N ILE A 24 -0.17 -3.75 -2.56
CA ILE A 24 -1.30 -3.06 -1.92
C ILE A 24 -2.43 -2.79 -2.92
N ASN A 25 -2.10 -2.45 -4.17
CA ASN A 25 -3.08 -2.25 -5.22
C ASN A 25 -3.77 -3.58 -5.58
N ASP A 26 -3.03 -4.67 -5.73
CA ASP A 26 -3.59 -6.00 -5.97
C ASP A 26 -4.59 -6.39 -4.88
N LEU A 27 -4.23 -6.17 -3.60
CA LEU A 27 -5.14 -6.40 -2.47
C LEU A 27 -6.40 -5.53 -2.53
N ARG A 28 -6.30 -4.30 -3.04
CA ARG A 28 -7.45 -3.40 -3.20
C ARG A 28 -8.31 -3.79 -4.40
N ASP A 29 -7.71 -4.33 -5.44
CA ASP A 29 -8.40 -4.75 -6.66
C ASP A 29 -9.20 -6.02 -6.45
N VAL A 30 -8.68 -6.96 -5.65
CA VAL A 30 -9.44 -8.14 -5.20
C VAL A 30 -10.38 -7.84 -4.02
N GLU A 31 -10.58 -6.55 -3.69
CA GLU A 31 -11.43 -6.05 -2.61
C GLU A 31 -11.12 -6.62 -1.21
N CYS A 32 -9.89 -7.09 -0.99
CA CYS A 32 -9.49 -7.61 0.30
C CYS A 32 -9.34 -6.48 1.32
N VAL A 33 -9.62 -6.78 2.59
CA VAL A 33 -9.40 -5.82 3.67
C VAL A 33 -7.89 -5.56 3.80
N LEU A 34 -7.48 -4.36 3.42
CA LEU A 34 -6.11 -3.90 3.59
C LEU A 34 -5.84 -3.61 5.07
N THR A 35 -5.17 -4.55 5.75
CA THR A 35 -4.75 -4.40 7.14
C THR A 35 -3.26 -4.08 7.25
N SER A 36 -2.84 -3.43 8.35
CA SER A 36 -1.42 -3.27 8.67
C SER A 36 -0.70 -4.62 8.77
N MET A 37 -1.40 -5.68 9.18
CA MET A 37 -0.87 -7.04 9.24
C MET A 37 -0.41 -7.53 7.87
N ASN A 38 -1.22 -7.34 6.82
CA ASN A 38 -0.89 -7.78 5.46
C ASN A 38 0.40 -7.11 4.96
N MET A 39 0.54 -5.80 5.20
CA MET A 39 1.74 -5.04 4.85
C MET A 39 2.97 -5.53 5.63
N ILE A 40 2.83 -5.76 6.94
CA ILE A 40 3.92 -6.27 7.78
C ILE A 40 4.34 -7.68 7.32
N THR A 41 3.38 -8.53 6.98
CA THR A 41 3.64 -9.87 6.44
C THR A 41 4.41 -9.78 5.12
N TRP A 42 3.99 -8.91 4.19
CA TRP A 42 4.72 -8.69 2.94
C TRP A 42 6.16 -8.23 3.19
N ILE A 43 6.37 -7.29 4.11
CA ILE A 43 7.70 -6.80 4.49
C ILE A 43 8.56 -7.95 5.04
N LYS A 44 8.00 -8.80 5.91
CA LYS A 44 8.69 -9.96 6.48
C LYS A 44 9.13 -10.96 5.42
N PHE A 45 8.33 -11.18 4.38
CA PHE A 45 8.66 -12.14 3.31
C PHE A 45 9.65 -11.58 2.30
N ASN A 46 9.48 -10.33 1.88
CA ASN A 46 10.22 -9.77 0.75
C ASN A 46 11.45 -8.96 1.17
N GLN A 47 11.45 -8.42 2.40
CA GLN A 47 12.45 -7.46 2.86
C GLN A 47 12.92 -7.72 4.29
N ARG A 48 12.97 -9.00 4.70
CA ARG A 48 13.40 -9.42 6.04
C ARG A 48 14.72 -8.77 6.51
N PRO A 49 15.80 -8.72 5.70
CA PRO A 49 17.05 -8.09 6.14
C PRO A 49 16.87 -6.60 6.44
N CYS A 50 16.04 -5.91 5.66
CA CYS A 50 15.74 -4.50 5.87
C CYS A 50 14.96 -4.30 7.18
N LEU A 51 13.98 -5.17 7.46
CA LEU A 51 13.22 -5.11 8.71
C LEU A 51 14.11 -5.35 9.94
N LEU A 52 15.06 -6.27 9.86
CA LEU A 52 15.99 -6.55 10.96
C LEU A 52 16.91 -5.35 11.22
N ASN A 53 17.53 -4.78 10.18
CA ASN A 53 18.38 -3.60 10.30
C ASN A 53 17.60 -2.39 10.86
N TYR A 54 16.34 -2.22 10.46
CA TYR A 54 15.47 -1.19 11.02
C TYR A 54 15.28 -1.41 12.52
N LEU A 55 14.96 -2.63 12.95
CA LEU A 55 14.70 -2.94 14.36
C LEU A 55 15.95 -2.84 15.24
N GLU A 56 17.14 -3.16 14.71
CA GLU A 56 18.41 -2.95 15.43
C GLU A 56 18.65 -1.48 15.79
N SER A 57 18.13 -0.54 14.98
CA SER A 57 18.22 0.89 15.25
C SER A 57 17.21 1.42 16.29
N LYS A 58 16.27 0.59 16.75
CA LYS A 58 15.19 1.01 17.65
C LYS A 58 15.44 0.56 19.09
N VAL A 59 14.90 1.32 20.03
CA VAL A 59 14.99 1.01 21.46
C VAL A 59 14.29 -0.34 21.73
N PRO A 60 14.93 -1.27 22.47
CA PRO A 60 14.28 -2.52 22.87
C PRO A 60 13.01 -2.18 23.68
N PHE A 61 11.88 -2.79 23.34
CA PHE A 61 10.47 -2.52 23.76
C PHE A 61 9.58 -1.70 22.83
N VAL A 62 10.09 -0.84 21.94
CA VAL A 62 9.21 -0.08 21.00
C VAL A 62 9.14 -0.70 19.60
N GLY A 63 9.70 -1.90 19.43
CA GLY A 63 9.85 -2.55 18.12
C GLY A 63 8.53 -2.70 17.35
N TYR A 64 7.48 -3.20 17.98
CA TYR A 64 6.19 -3.40 17.31
C TYR A 64 5.51 -2.07 16.92
N ASP A 65 5.45 -1.10 17.83
CA ASP A 65 4.88 0.22 17.55
C ASP A 65 5.66 0.96 16.47
N SER A 66 7.00 0.81 16.46
CA SER A 66 7.85 1.39 15.42
C SER A 66 7.57 0.80 14.04
N ILE A 67 7.21 -0.49 13.95
CA ILE A 67 6.78 -1.13 12.69
C ILE A 67 5.40 -0.59 12.27
N LEU A 68 4.46 -0.45 13.20
CA LEU A 68 3.15 0.13 12.89
C LEU A 68 3.27 1.56 12.36
N GLN A 69 4.14 2.37 12.97
CA GLN A 69 4.41 3.73 12.50
C GLN A 69 5.07 3.73 11.11
N LEU A 70 6.03 2.84 10.87
CA LEU A 70 6.69 2.67 9.58
C LEU A 70 5.67 2.43 8.45
N VAL A 71 4.73 1.50 8.69
CA VAL A 71 3.66 1.14 7.74
C VAL A 71 2.67 2.30 7.56
N ARG A 72 2.32 3.01 8.63
CA ARG A 72 1.44 4.20 8.54
C ARG A 72 2.06 5.31 7.70
N ARG A 73 3.33 5.62 7.90
CA ARG A 73 4.07 6.62 7.12
C ARG A 73 4.15 6.22 5.65
N PHE A 74 4.40 4.95 5.36
CA PHE A 74 4.37 4.41 4.01
C PHE A 74 2.99 4.66 3.35
N CYS A 75 1.90 4.32 4.03
CA CYS A 75 0.55 4.56 3.51
C CYS A 75 0.30 6.04 3.22
N GLN A 76 0.74 6.94 4.11
CA GLN A 76 0.57 8.38 3.95
C GLN A 76 1.35 8.91 2.73
N ARG A 77 2.60 8.49 2.54
CA ARG A 77 3.43 8.92 1.40
C ARG A 77 2.84 8.50 0.05
N HIS A 78 2.26 7.30 -0.02
CA HIS A 78 1.65 6.77 -1.24
C HIS A 78 0.16 7.16 -1.42
N GLY A 79 -0.38 8.02 -0.55
CA GLY A 79 -1.78 8.46 -0.65
C GLY A 79 -2.80 7.35 -0.36
N PHE A 80 -2.38 6.25 0.28
CA PHE A 80 -3.28 5.18 0.67
C PHE A 80 -4.17 5.62 1.84
N SER A 81 -5.41 5.94 1.52
CA SER A 81 -6.44 6.25 2.50
C SER A 81 -7.16 4.98 2.99
N ARG A 82 -7.70 5.04 4.21
CA ARG A 82 -8.61 4.01 4.72
C ARG A 82 -9.85 3.96 3.84
N GLN A 83 -10.14 2.79 3.26
CA GLN A 83 -11.40 2.58 2.58
C GLN A 83 -12.55 2.60 3.60
N ARG A 84 -13.59 3.39 3.32
CA ARG A 84 -14.82 3.42 4.11
C ARG A 84 -15.91 2.68 3.34
N PRO A 85 -16.69 1.81 3.99
CA PRO A 85 -17.92 1.31 3.38
C PRO A 85 -18.87 2.48 3.16
N GLY A 86 -19.42 2.59 1.96
CA GLY A 86 -20.37 3.63 1.59
C GLY A 86 -21.59 2.99 0.93
N LYS A 87 -22.78 3.56 1.16
CA LYS A 87 -24.05 3.00 0.63
C LYS A 87 -24.07 2.88 -0.90
N SER A 88 -23.30 3.71 -1.59
CA SER A 88 -23.19 3.72 -3.05
C SER A 88 -21.95 3.00 -3.57
N LYS A 89 -21.15 2.36 -2.69
CA LYS A 89 -19.93 1.66 -3.12
C LYS A 89 -20.32 0.38 -3.85
N LYS A 90 -20.02 0.34 -5.15
CA LYS A 90 -20.16 -0.82 -6.02
C LYS A 90 -18.90 -1.69 -5.95
N ASN A 91 -19.04 -2.97 -6.29
CA ASN A 91 -17.89 -3.86 -6.39
C ASN A 91 -17.05 -3.52 -7.65
N GLN A 92 -15.81 -3.98 -7.72
CA GLN A 92 -14.90 -3.73 -8.85
C GLN A 92 -15.44 -4.25 -10.19
N GLY A 93 -16.15 -5.39 -10.19
CA GLY A 93 -16.77 -5.95 -11.39
C GLY A 93 -17.84 -5.04 -11.98
N ASP A 94 -18.80 -4.59 -11.16
CA ASP A 94 -19.86 -3.65 -11.54
C ASP A 94 -19.25 -2.33 -12.07
N LEU A 95 -18.17 -1.86 -11.45
CA LEU A 95 -17.46 -0.64 -11.89
C LEU A 95 -16.75 -0.85 -13.23
N ALA A 96 -16.15 -2.02 -13.46
CA ALA A 96 -15.51 -2.35 -14.73
C ALA A 96 -16.53 -2.42 -15.88
N GLU A 97 -17.69 -3.03 -15.63
CA GLU A 97 -18.81 -3.07 -16.57
C GLU A 97 -19.30 -1.65 -16.91
N THR A 98 -19.59 -0.84 -15.89
CA THR A 98 -20.03 0.56 -16.07
C THR A 98 -19.01 1.39 -16.86
N ARG A 99 -17.70 1.19 -16.59
CA ARG A 99 -16.63 1.85 -17.34
C ARG A 99 -16.59 1.41 -18.81
N GLY A 100 -16.82 0.12 -19.06
CA GLY A 100 -16.90 -0.44 -20.41
C GLY A 100 -18.09 0.14 -21.19
N GLU A 101 -19.27 0.20 -20.58
CA GLU A 101 -20.46 0.83 -21.18
C GLU A 101 -20.21 2.30 -21.52
N PHE A 102 -19.59 3.06 -20.61
CA PHE A 102 -19.25 4.47 -20.84
C PHE A 102 -18.23 4.63 -21.98
N ALA A 103 -17.17 3.82 -22.00
CA ALA A 103 -16.17 3.84 -23.08
C ALA A 103 -16.80 3.51 -24.44
N ASN A 104 -17.67 2.52 -24.50
CA ASN A 104 -18.37 2.14 -25.74
C ASN A 104 -19.33 3.24 -26.21
N THR A 105 -20.10 3.82 -25.29
CA THR A 105 -21.06 4.90 -25.60
C THR A 105 -20.34 6.16 -26.08
N SER A 106 -19.20 6.51 -25.48
CA SER A 106 -18.40 7.68 -25.86
C SER A 106 -17.62 7.48 -27.18
N ILE A 107 -17.27 6.25 -27.54
CA ILE A 107 -16.76 5.92 -28.87
C ILE A 107 -17.85 6.10 -29.92
N VAL A 108 -19.08 5.63 -29.66
CA VAL A 108 -20.22 5.79 -30.58
C VAL A 108 -20.57 7.27 -30.80
N GLN A 109 -20.48 8.11 -29.77
CA GLN A 109 -20.75 9.55 -29.87
C GLN A 109 -19.63 10.36 -30.58
N ARG A 110 -18.43 9.82 -30.76
CA ARG A 110 -17.33 10.48 -31.50
C ARG A 110 -17.27 10.09 -32.98
N LEU A 111 -18.07 9.12 -33.40
CA LEU A 111 -18.13 8.59 -34.77
C LEU A 111 -19.36 9.09 -35.56
N TRP A 112 -20.10 10.03 -35.00
CA TRP A 112 -21.15 10.84 -35.64
C TRP A 112 -20.82 12.32 -35.47
#